data_AF-A0A933T8T9-F1
#
_entry.id   AF-A0A933T8T9-F1
#
_cell.length_a   1.000
_cell.length_b   1.000
_cell.length_c   1.000
_cell.angle_alpha   90.00
_cell.angle_beta   90.00
_cell.angle_gamma   90.00
#
_symmetry.space_group_name_H-M   'P 1'
#
loop_
_entity.id
_entity.type
_entity.pdbx_description
1 polymer ?
#
loop_
_entity_poly.entity_id
_entity_poly.type
_entity_poly.pdbx_seq_one_letter_code
_entity_poly.pdbx_strand_id
1 'polypeptide(L)'
;ALGDELIVIVARDENVRRIKNMLPEHNEDERKESVEKTGIPDKAILGYTDKDIFKILEDLKPDVIALGYDQRVSEEKIDERLPGCKIVRLKPFKPDKYKSSYYRAKVK
;
A
#
# COMPACT_ATOMS: atom_id res chain seq x y z
N ALA A 1 -18.06 2.20 6.30
CA ALA A 1 -17.03 2.25 5.25
C ALA A 1 -16.25 3.55 5.40
N LEU A 2 -15.06 3.68 4.80
CA LEU A 2 -14.26 4.92 4.83
C LEU A 2 -14.57 5.88 3.66
N GLY A 3 -15.22 5.38 2.61
CA GLY A 3 -15.61 6.12 1.42
C GLY A 3 -16.40 5.22 0.47
N ASP A 4 -16.69 5.73 -0.73
CA ASP A 4 -17.51 5.07 -1.76
C ASP A 4 -16.69 4.49 -2.93
N GLU A 5 -15.41 4.87 -3.07
CA GLU A 5 -14.45 4.30 -4.01
C GLU A 5 -13.17 3.88 -3.26
N LEU A 6 -12.61 2.72 -3.60
CA LEU A 6 -11.36 2.18 -3.10
C LEU A 6 -10.35 1.99 -4.23
N ILE A 7 -9.30 2.81 -4.20
CA ILE A 7 -8.13 2.67 -5.07
C ILE A 7 -6.99 2.05 -4.26
N VAL A 8 -6.46 0.91 -4.72
CA VAL A 8 -5.30 0.26 -4.11
C VAL A 8 -4.04 0.52 -4.94
N ILE A 9 -3.05 1.12 -4.29
CA ILE A 9 -1.75 1.39 -4.91
C ILE A 9 -0.79 0.25 -4.59
N VAL A 10 -0.33 -0.44 -5.62
CA VAL A 10 0.63 -1.53 -5.54
C VAL A 10 2.03 -0.98 -5.81
N ALA A 11 2.92 -1.11 -4.82
CA ALA A 11 4.29 -0.63 -4.95
C ALA A 11 5.06 -1.37 -6.05
N ARG A 12 5.91 -0.65 -6.79
CA ARG A 12 6.81 -1.22 -7.79
C ARG A 12 7.86 -2.14 -7.15
N ASP A 13 8.30 -3.17 -7.87
CA ASP A 13 9.28 -4.16 -7.38
C ASP A 13 10.58 -3.49 -6.91
N GLU A 14 11.03 -2.48 -7.66
CA GLU A 14 12.19 -1.68 -7.29
C GLU A 14 12.02 -0.96 -5.95
N ASN A 15 10.83 -0.41 -5.70
CA ASN A 15 10.52 0.27 -4.44
C ASN A 15 10.42 -0.70 -3.28
N VAL A 16 9.86 -1.89 -3.49
CA VAL A 16 9.89 -2.97 -2.49
C VAL A 16 11.33 -3.36 -2.15
N ARG A 17 12.18 -3.54 -3.17
CA ARG A 17 13.61 -3.85 -3.00
C ARG A 17 14.34 -2.76 -2.22
N ARG A 18 14.12 -1.49 -2.53
CA ARG A 18 14.75 -0.35 -1.83
C ARG A 18 14.35 -0.28 -0.35
N ILE A 19 13.07 -0.50 -0.05
CA ILE A 19 12.54 -0.34 1.32
C ILE A 19 12.83 -1.57 2.19
N LYS A 20 12.68 -2.78 1.63
CA LYS A 20 12.77 -4.04 2.38
C LYS A 20 14.09 -4.78 2.18
N ASN A 21 14.99 -4.26 1.34
CA ASN A 21 16.23 -4.92 0.92
C ASN A 21 16.02 -6.33 0.34
N MET A 22 14.85 -6.59 -0.26
CA MET A 22 14.51 -7.86 -0.87
C MET A 22 13.48 -7.68 -1.98
N LEU A 23 13.51 -8.56 -2.99
CA LEU A 23 12.44 -8.62 -3.98
C LEU A 23 11.19 -9.29 -3.38
N PRO A 24 9.99 -8.89 -3.81
CA PRO A 24 8.78 -9.64 -3.52
C PRO A 24 8.81 -11.02 -4.20
N GLU A 25 8.04 -11.98 -3.68
CA GLU A 25 7.93 -13.33 -4.26
C GLU A 25 7.15 -13.33 -5.58
N HIS A 26 6.20 -12.41 -5.71
CA HIS A 26 5.43 -12.15 -6.92
C HIS A 26 5.81 -10.77 -7.46
N ASN A 27 5.94 -10.66 -8.78
CA ASN A 27 6.26 -9.40 -9.43
C ASN A 27 5.09 -8.39 -9.28
N GLU A 28 5.35 -7.14 -9.64
CA GLU A 28 4.39 -6.04 -9.47
C GLU A 28 3.07 -6.22 -10.23
N ASP A 29 3.10 -6.79 -11.44
CA ASP A 29 1.90 -7.04 -12.23
C ASP A 29 1.07 -8.19 -11.64
N GLU A 30 1.72 -9.28 -11.23
CA GLU A 30 1.05 -10.39 -10.53
C GLU A 30 0.40 -9.93 -9.22
N ARG A 31 1.09 -9.08 -8.45
CA ARG A 31 0.54 -8.52 -7.21
C ARG A 31 -0.64 -7.60 -7.49
N LYS A 32 -0.58 -6.77 -8.53
CA LYS A 32 -1.70 -5.92 -8.95
C LYS A 32 -2.90 -6.78 -9.35
N GLU A 33 -2.70 -7.75 -10.23
CA GLU A 33 -3.76 -8.62 -10.73
C GLU A 33 -4.41 -9.42 -9.58
N SER A 34 -3.61 -9.91 -8.63
CA SER A 34 -4.09 -10.61 -7.44
C SER A 34 -5.00 -9.72 -6.58
N VAL A 35 -4.65 -8.44 -6.42
CA VAL A 35 -5.47 -7.46 -5.71
C VAL A 35 -6.77 -7.18 -6.47
N GLU A 36 -6.74 -6.98 -7.78
CA GLU A 36 -7.94 -6.77 -8.61
C GLU A 36 -8.89 -7.97 -8.54
N LYS A 37 -8.35 -9.20 -8.61
CA LYS A 37 -9.13 -10.45 -8.53
C LYS A 37 -9.88 -10.65 -7.21
N THR A 38 -9.55 -9.90 -6.15
CA THR A 38 -10.33 -9.95 -4.92
C THR A 38 -11.74 -9.38 -5.06
N GLY A 39 -11.96 -8.52 -6.06
CA GLY A 39 -13.24 -7.80 -6.24
C GLY A 39 -13.57 -6.80 -5.13
N ILE A 40 -12.61 -6.50 -4.25
CA ILE A 40 -12.77 -5.55 -3.15
C ILE A 40 -12.49 -4.10 -3.60
N PRO A 41 -11.38 -3.80 -4.32
CA PRO A 41 -11.13 -2.45 -4.77
C PRO A 41 -11.84 -2.15 -6.10
N ASP A 42 -12.23 -0.89 -6.29
CA ASP A 42 -12.73 -0.39 -7.57
C ASP A 42 -11.62 -0.31 -8.61
N LYS A 43 -10.40 0.03 -8.17
CA LYS A 43 -9.20 0.08 -9.02
C LYS A 43 -7.97 -0.40 -8.26
N ALA A 44 -7.14 -1.20 -8.90
CA ALA A 44 -5.75 -1.38 -8.46
C ALA A 44 -4.81 -0.77 -9.50
N ILE A 45 -3.81 -0.04 -9.03
CA ILE A 45 -2.85 0.64 -9.90
C ILE A 45 -1.44 0.41 -9.38
N LEU A 46 -0.47 0.50 -10.29
CA LEU A 46 0.93 0.52 -9.90
C LEU A 46 1.31 1.93 -9.43
N GLY A 47 2.04 1.99 -8.32
CA GLY A 47 2.67 3.22 -7.86
C GLY A 47 3.77 3.69 -8.82
N TYR A 48 4.31 4.88 -8.57
CA TYR A 48 5.49 5.33 -9.29
C TYR A 48 6.77 4.62 -8.81
N THR A 49 7.79 4.61 -9.66
CA THR A 49 9.13 4.03 -9.40
C THR A 49 10.04 4.99 -8.64
N ASP A 50 9.66 6.26 -8.50
CA ASP A 50 10.42 7.22 -7.74
C ASP A 50 10.24 7.04 -6.23
N LYS A 51 11.08 7.70 -5.46
CA LYS A 51 11.06 7.62 -4.00
C LYS A 51 9.92 8.41 -3.37
N ASP A 52 9.23 9.22 -4.17
CA ASP A 52 8.19 10.11 -3.72
C ASP A 52 6.81 9.43 -3.86
N ILE A 53 6.41 8.72 -2.81
CA ILE A 53 5.08 8.10 -2.73
C ILE A 53 3.94 9.13 -2.73
N PHE A 54 4.24 10.43 -2.50
CA PHE A 54 3.23 11.47 -2.41
C PHE A 54 2.73 11.90 -3.79
N LYS A 55 3.55 11.79 -4.83
CA LYS A 55 3.17 12.20 -6.19
C LYS A 55 1.90 11.52 -6.69
N ILE A 56 1.81 10.20 -6.51
CA ILE A 56 0.61 9.47 -6.93
C ILE A 56 -0.62 9.88 -6.12
N LEU A 57 -0.43 10.29 -4.87
CA LEU A 57 -1.53 10.81 -4.04
C LEU A 57 -1.95 12.20 -4.52
N GLU A 58 -1.02 13.05 -4.96
CA GLU A 58 -1.30 14.37 -5.57
C GLU A 58 -2.06 14.25 -6.90
N ASP A 59 -1.78 13.21 -7.69
CA ASP A 59 -2.48 12.92 -8.94
C ASP A 59 -3.90 12.39 -8.69
N LEU A 60 -4.07 11.49 -7.72
CA LEU A 60 -5.36 10.89 -7.40
C LEU A 60 -6.28 11.80 -6.57
N LYS A 61 -5.70 12.69 -5.76
CA LYS A 61 -6.41 13.59 -4.83
C LYS A 61 -7.48 12.89 -3.97
N PRO A 62 -7.12 11.86 -3.19
CA PRO A 62 -8.09 11.15 -2.37
C PRO A 62 -8.57 11.99 -1.19
N ASP A 63 -9.83 11.81 -0.78
CA ASP A 63 -10.35 12.40 0.46
C ASP A 63 -9.85 11.65 1.71
N VAL A 64 -9.52 10.36 1.57
CA VAL A 64 -9.09 9.50 2.68
C VAL A 64 -7.89 8.64 2.26
N ILE A 65 -6.82 8.64 3.07
CA ILE A 65 -5.68 7.74 2.92
C ILE A 65 -5.70 6.70 4.04
N ALA A 66 -5.87 5.43 3.66
CA ALA A 66 -5.85 4.31 4.59
C ALA A 66 -4.46 3.65 4.60
N LEU A 67 -3.69 3.85 5.68
CA LEU A 67 -2.36 3.28 5.85
C LEU A 67 -2.41 1.96 6.62
N GLY A 68 -1.59 0.99 6.21
CA GLY A 68 -1.32 -0.21 6.99
C GLY A 68 -0.63 0.12 8.32
N TYR A 69 -0.89 -0.67 9.35
CA TYR A 69 -0.30 -0.51 10.69
C TYR A 69 1.25 -0.52 10.68
N ASP A 70 1.86 -1.18 9.72
CA ASP A 70 3.31 -1.35 9.58
C ASP A 70 3.97 -0.36 8.60
N GLN A 71 3.19 0.46 7.90
CA GLN A 71 3.72 1.45 6.95
C GLN A 71 4.27 2.66 7.69
N ARG A 72 5.58 2.91 7.61
CA ARG A 72 6.25 4.08 8.21
C ARG A 72 6.21 5.28 7.26
N VAL A 73 5.03 5.86 7.07
CA VAL A 73 4.84 7.12 6.33
C VAL A 73 4.64 8.26 7.34
N SER A 74 5.21 9.43 7.05
CA SER A 74 5.02 10.64 7.87
C SER A 74 3.66 11.25 7.53
N GLU A 75 2.77 11.26 8.51
CA GLU A 75 1.42 11.82 8.38
C GLU A 75 1.49 13.34 8.22
N GLU A 76 2.45 14.00 8.87
CA GLU A 76 2.74 15.43 8.71
C GLU A 76 3.04 15.79 7.25
N LYS A 77 3.89 15.00 6.57
CA LYS A 77 4.19 15.23 5.15
C LYS A 77 3.00 14.98 4.23
N ILE A 78 2.09 14.06 4.62
CA ILE A 78 0.85 13.86 3.87
C ILE A 78 -0.01 15.12 4.00
N ASP A 79 -0.19 15.62 5.21
CA ASP A 79 -1.02 16.80 5.49
C ASP A 79 -0.46 18.08 4.81
N GLU A 80 0.86 18.25 4.79
CA GLU A 80 1.53 19.36 4.08
C GLU A 80 1.29 19.33 2.56
N ARG A 81 1.29 18.13 1.95
CA ARG A 81 1.14 17.95 0.49
C ARG A 81 -0.32 17.91 0.06
N LEU A 82 -1.18 17.33 0.89
CA LEU A 82 -2.59 17.08 0.64
C LEU A 82 -3.41 17.61 1.82
N PRO A 83 -3.47 18.94 1.98
CA PRO A 83 -4.20 19.55 3.09
C PRO A 83 -5.68 19.18 3.01
N GLY A 84 -6.23 18.71 4.14
CA GLY A 84 -7.63 18.29 4.24
C GLY A 84 -7.90 16.82 3.90
N CYS A 85 -6.87 16.06 3.49
CA CYS A 85 -7.00 14.62 3.33
C CYS A 85 -7.03 13.91 4.69
N LYS A 86 -8.00 13.04 4.92
CA LYS A 86 -8.12 12.29 6.17
C LYS A 86 -7.20 11.07 6.18
N ILE A 87 -6.27 11.03 7.12
CA ILE A 87 -5.36 9.89 7.26
C ILE A 87 -5.92 8.91 8.30
N VAL A 88 -6.02 7.63 7.94
CA VAL A 88 -6.51 6.56 8.81
C VAL A 88 -5.52 5.42 8.83
N ARG A 89 -4.98 5.08 10.01
CA ARG A 89 -4.14 3.89 10.17
C ARG A 89 -4.99 2.67 10.55
N LEU A 90 -5.01 1.68 9.67
CA LEU A 90 -5.79 0.46 9.82
C LEU A 90 -5.18 -0.47 10.86
N LYS A 91 -6.02 -1.16 11.64
CA LYS A 91 -5.58 -2.19 12.58
C LYS A 91 -5.14 -3.46 11.84
N PRO A 92 -4.15 -4.21 12.36
CA PRO A 92 -3.73 -5.47 11.76
C PRO A 92 -4.89 -6.48 11.75
N PHE A 93 -5.10 -7.16 10.62
CA PHE A 93 -6.08 -8.23 10.51
C PHE A 93 -5.42 -9.59 10.83
N LYS A 94 -5.69 -10.12 12.03
CA LYS A 94 -5.17 -11.44 12.50
C LYS A 94 -3.67 -11.62 12.21
N PRO A 95 -2.80 -10.81 12.82
CA PRO A 95 -1.37 -10.77 12.51
C PRO A 95 -0.67 -12.13 12.72
N ASP A 96 -1.15 -12.94 13.65
CA ASP A 96 -0.60 -14.27 13.96
C ASP A 96 -0.88 -15.31 12.85
N LYS A 97 -1.81 -15.01 11.93
CA LYS A 97 -2.23 -15.93 10.86
C LYS A 97 -1.83 -15.47 9.45
N TYR A 98 -1.90 -14.17 9.16
CA TYR A 98 -1.77 -13.67 7.79
C TYR A 98 -0.51 -12.84 7.52
N LYS A 99 0.42 -12.77 8.48
CA LYS A 99 1.70 -12.08 8.28
C LYS A 99 2.67 -12.97 7.48
N SER A 100 3.09 -12.51 6.31
CA SER A 100 3.99 -13.26 5.42
C SER A 100 5.33 -13.63 6.06
N SER A 101 5.84 -12.83 7.01
CA SER A 101 7.04 -13.17 7.76
C SER A 101 6.91 -14.47 8.56
N TYR A 102 5.70 -14.83 9.00
CA TYR A 102 5.43 -16.10 9.70
C TYR A 102 5.53 -17.30 8.76
N TYR A 103 5.01 -17.18 7.54
CA TYR A 103 5.10 -18.24 6.53
C TYR A 103 6.55 -18.45 6.07
N ARG A 104 7.31 -17.36 5.86
CA ARG A 104 8.73 -17.46 5.48
C ARG A 104 9.61 -18.11 6.55
N ALA A 105 9.26 -17.95 7.83
CA ALA A 105 9.96 -18.61 8.93
C ALA A 105 9.67 -20.12 9.02
N LYS A 106 8.52 -20.59 8.51
CA LYS A 106 8.12 -22.01 8.51
C LYS A 106 8.62 -22.80 7.30
N VAL A 107 9.07 -22.13 6.24
CA VAL A 107 9.53 -22.75 4.98
C VAL A 107 11.06 -22.97 4.97
N LYS A 108 11.76 -22.59 6.06
CA LYS A 108 13.14 -23.00 6.34
C LYS A 108 13.17 -24.22 7.24
#